data_AF-A0A535RSS6-F1
#
_entry.id   AF-A0A535RSS6-F1
#
_cell.length_a   1.000
_cell.length_b   1.000
_cell.length_c   1.000
_cell.angle_alpha   90.00
_cell.angle_beta   90.00
_cell.angle_gamma   90.00
#
_symmetry.space_group_name_H-M   'P 1'
#
loop_
_entity.id
_entity.type
_entity.pdbx_description
1 polymer ?
#
loop_
_entity_poly.entity_id
_entity_poly.type
_entity_poly.pdbx_seq_one_letter_code
_entity_poly.pdbx_strand_id
1 'polypeptide(L)'
;MTVHSRRGVQTRRSILTERLPASGNTALAASALIQATLGVEFTFAGLDKFADPNFTANFETFVRASPGTDNGVLSPIIRLLVLPNVAIAATLLKFTELGLGLVLLLGAAEVARRRFSGRLGAQHGYEAPVALVAALAGFAAAGLALSIFLLEGGVLPAIVSGRAFTSAIPVELLIVPFGVAVGWIELGRFLVLRKPPNASLIETEL
;
A
#
# COMPACT_ATOMS: atom_id res chain seq x y z
N MET A 1 0.46 63.96 -29.66
CA MET A 1 0.43 63.24 -28.37
C MET A 1 -0.08 61.83 -28.68
N THR A 2 0.84 60.92 -28.97
CA THR A 2 0.55 59.63 -29.62
C THR A 2 1.03 58.54 -28.68
N VAL A 3 0.08 57.78 -28.13
CA VAL A 3 0.30 56.79 -27.08
C VAL A 3 0.98 55.56 -27.66
N HIS A 4 2.16 55.22 -27.12
CA HIS A 4 2.87 53.98 -27.40
C HIS A 4 2.09 52.77 -26.88
N SER A 5 1.63 51.91 -27.80
CA SER A 5 1.17 50.56 -27.47
C SER A 5 2.38 49.68 -27.15
N ARG A 6 2.67 49.49 -25.84
CA ARG A 6 3.57 48.44 -25.38
C ARG A 6 2.86 47.09 -25.54
N ARG A 7 3.21 46.33 -26.57
CA ARG A 7 2.93 44.89 -26.62
C ARG A 7 3.65 44.22 -25.46
N GLY A 8 2.89 43.84 -24.44
CA GLY A 8 3.36 42.96 -23.39
C GLY A 8 3.81 41.65 -24.01
N VAL A 9 5.09 41.33 -23.83
CA VAL A 9 5.61 39.98 -24.03
C VAL A 9 4.87 39.09 -23.03
N GLN A 10 3.82 38.40 -23.50
CA GLN A 10 3.28 37.24 -22.79
C GLN A 10 4.34 36.16 -22.82
N THR A 11 5.27 36.21 -21.85
CA THR A 11 6.02 35.04 -21.43
C THR A 11 4.99 33.95 -21.14
N ARG A 12 4.91 32.94 -22.01
CA ARG A 12 4.27 31.66 -21.71
C ARG A 12 4.77 31.24 -20.34
N ARG A 13 3.94 31.40 -19.30
CA ARG A 13 4.19 30.81 -17.99
C ARG A 13 4.34 29.32 -18.25
N SER A 14 5.58 28.83 -18.15
CA SER A 14 5.83 27.41 -17.90
C SER A 14 4.81 26.98 -16.87
N ILE A 15 3.99 25.99 -17.21
CA ILE A 15 3.07 25.31 -16.30
C ILE A 15 3.87 25.12 -15.01
N LEU A 16 3.53 25.92 -14.00
CA LEU A 16 4.16 25.83 -12.70
C LEU A 16 3.76 24.45 -12.22
N THR A 17 4.69 23.49 -12.37
CA THR A 17 4.61 22.18 -11.73
C THR A 17 4.33 22.48 -10.27
N GLU A 18 3.07 22.34 -9.87
CA GLU A 18 2.64 22.61 -8.51
C GLU A 18 3.44 21.65 -7.64
N ARG A 19 4.51 22.17 -7.03
CA ARG A 19 5.39 21.36 -6.20
C ARG A 19 4.55 20.97 -4.99
N LEU A 20 4.48 19.67 -4.73
CA LEU A 20 3.90 19.15 -3.50
C LEU A 20 4.47 19.92 -2.30
N PRO A 21 3.62 20.39 -1.35
CA PRO A 21 4.09 21.09 -0.17
C PRO A 21 5.19 20.29 0.55
N ALA A 22 6.22 20.99 1.03
CA ALA A 22 7.48 20.38 1.50
C ALA A 22 7.31 19.33 2.61
N SER A 23 6.28 19.46 3.46
CA SER A 23 5.93 18.48 4.51
C SER A 23 5.20 17.24 3.98
N GLY A 24 4.41 17.37 2.91
CA GLY A 24 3.82 16.24 2.20
C GLY A 24 4.89 15.38 1.51
N ASN A 25 6.01 15.98 1.12
CA ASN A 25 7.10 15.29 0.45
C ASN A 25 7.78 14.25 1.37
N THR A 26 8.09 14.58 2.63
CA THR A 26 8.78 13.65 3.56
C THR A 26 7.89 12.48 3.99
N ALA A 27 6.62 12.73 4.29
CA ALA A 27 5.65 11.67 4.59
C ALA A 27 5.48 10.71 3.39
N LEU A 28 5.45 11.24 2.17
CA LEU A 28 5.40 10.43 0.95
C LEU A 28 6.67 9.61 0.76
N ALA A 29 7.87 10.14 1.02
CA ALA A 29 9.08 9.31 0.95
C ALA A 29 9.17 8.24 2.03
N ALA A 30 8.76 8.55 3.26
CA ALA A 30 8.68 7.55 4.31
C ALA A 30 7.70 6.44 3.90
N SER A 31 6.53 6.80 3.37
CA SER A 31 5.57 5.85 2.78
C SER A 31 6.20 5.03 1.66
N ALA A 32 6.96 5.65 0.75
CA ALA A 32 7.62 4.93 -0.35
C ALA A 32 8.66 3.91 0.14
N LEU A 33 9.41 4.23 1.21
CA LEU A 33 10.35 3.28 1.82
C LEU A 33 9.61 2.12 2.48
N ILE A 34 8.54 2.39 3.22
CA ILE A 34 7.71 1.35 3.84
C ILE A 34 7.06 0.48 2.75
N GLN A 35 6.50 1.08 1.70
CA GLN A 35 5.98 0.39 0.53
C GLN A 35 7.03 -0.50 -0.14
N ALA A 36 8.26 -0.01 -0.29
CA ALA A 36 9.34 -0.81 -0.86
C ALA A 36 9.67 -2.01 0.03
N THR A 37 9.80 -1.81 1.33
CA THR A 37 10.10 -2.91 2.29
C THR A 37 8.99 -3.96 2.29
N LEU A 38 7.73 -3.54 2.44
CA LEU A 38 6.58 -4.46 2.39
C LEU A 38 6.47 -5.11 1.01
N GLY A 39 6.71 -4.35 -0.05
CA GLY A 39 6.68 -4.82 -1.43
C GLY A 39 7.70 -5.93 -1.68
N VAL A 40 8.92 -5.76 -1.18
CA VAL A 40 9.96 -6.80 -1.20
C VAL A 40 9.49 -8.02 -0.41
N GLU A 41 9.10 -7.84 0.85
CA GLU A 41 8.65 -8.94 1.73
C GLU A 41 7.58 -9.81 1.07
N PHE A 42 6.50 -9.19 0.59
CA PHE A 42 5.40 -9.90 -0.03
C PHE A 42 5.76 -10.51 -1.40
N THR A 43 6.65 -9.87 -2.16
CA THR A 43 7.13 -10.44 -3.43
C THR A 43 7.93 -11.71 -3.19
N PHE A 44 8.88 -11.69 -2.26
CA PHE A 44 9.69 -12.86 -1.93
C PHE A 44 8.84 -13.95 -1.29
N ALA A 45 7.97 -13.60 -0.33
CA ALA A 45 7.03 -14.55 0.27
C ALA A 45 6.14 -15.22 -0.79
N GLY A 46 5.63 -14.46 -1.76
CA GLY A 46 4.87 -15.01 -2.88
C GLY A 46 5.70 -15.94 -3.77
N LEU A 47 6.90 -15.51 -4.18
CA LEU A 47 7.81 -16.30 -5.02
C LEU A 47 8.23 -17.61 -4.34
N ASP A 48 8.51 -17.59 -3.03
CA ASP A 48 8.84 -18.79 -2.25
C ASP A 48 7.68 -19.80 -2.28
N LYS A 49 6.43 -19.33 -2.17
CA LYS A 49 5.24 -20.19 -2.27
C LYS A 49 5.02 -20.72 -3.67
N PHE A 50 5.41 -19.99 -4.72
CA PHE A 50 5.39 -20.51 -6.10
C PHE A 50 6.50 -21.53 -6.36
N ALA A 51 7.66 -21.35 -5.73
CA ALA A 51 8.80 -22.25 -5.84
C ALA A 51 8.62 -23.56 -5.06
N ASP A 52 7.78 -23.58 -4.02
CA ASP A 52 7.49 -24.79 -3.23
C ASP A 52 6.42 -25.69 -3.92
N PRO A 53 6.80 -26.87 -4.44
CA PRO A 53 5.86 -27.82 -5.05
C PRO A 53 4.88 -28.41 -4.04
N ASN A 54 5.21 -28.39 -2.75
CA ASN A 54 4.39 -28.93 -1.68
C ASN A 54 3.59 -27.86 -0.94
N PHE A 55 3.61 -26.61 -1.41
CA PHE A 55 3.02 -25.47 -0.69
C PHE A 55 1.57 -25.72 -0.27
N THR A 56 0.73 -26.28 -1.14
CA THR A 56 -0.69 -26.50 -0.82
C THR A 56 -0.87 -27.50 0.33
N ALA A 57 -0.06 -28.56 0.38
CA ALA A 57 -0.08 -29.52 1.47
C ALA A 57 0.46 -28.90 2.76
N ASN A 58 1.58 -28.16 2.67
CA ASN A 58 2.17 -27.44 3.79
C ASN A 58 1.19 -26.40 4.37
N PHE A 59 0.47 -25.69 3.50
CA PHE A 59 -0.57 -24.73 3.89
C PHE A 59 -1.74 -25.42 4.61
N GLU A 60 -2.20 -26.57 4.11
CA GLU A 60 -3.23 -27.34 4.82
C GLU A 60 -2.79 -27.76 6.22
N THR A 61 -1.58 -28.31 6.33
CA THR A 61 -1.00 -28.71 7.61
C THR A 61 -0.88 -27.51 8.55
N PHE A 62 -0.38 -26.38 8.05
CA PHE A 62 -0.27 -25.15 8.81
C PHE A 62 -1.62 -24.67 9.33
N VAL A 63 -2.64 -24.55 8.46
CA VAL A 63 -3.97 -24.11 8.87
C VAL A 63 -4.55 -25.09 9.88
N ARG A 64 -4.49 -26.40 9.66
CA ARG A 64 -5.05 -27.38 10.62
C ARG A 64 -4.35 -27.36 11.97
N ALA A 65 -3.04 -27.13 12.00
CA ALA A 65 -2.25 -27.08 13.24
C ALA A 65 -2.36 -25.72 13.96
N SER A 66 -2.91 -24.70 13.30
CA SER A 66 -2.97 -23.33 13.83
C SER A 66 -4.03 -23.20 14.94
N PRO A 67 -3.70 -22.61 16.11
CA PRO A 67 -4.65 -22.43 17.21
C PRO A 67 -5.94 -21.70 16.82
N GLY A 68 -5.83 -20.70 15.94
CA GLY A 68 -6.93 -19.87 15.43
C GLY A 68 -7.93 -20.60 14.54
N THR A 69 -7.61 -21.80 14.06
CA THR A 69 -8.52 -22.66 13.31
C THR A 69 -9.64 -23.18 14.17
N ASP A 70 -9.31 -23.56 15.40
CA ASP A 70 -10.28 -24.13 16.33
C ASP A 70 -10.83 -23.09 17.32
N ASN A 71 -9.99 -22.13 17.70
CA ASN A 71 -10.33 -21.12 18.70
C ASN A 71 -9.86 -19.75 18.23
N GLY A 72 -10.78 -18.90 17.78
CA GLY A 72 -10.43 -17.54 17.37
C GLY A 72 -11.53 -16.85 16.57
N VAL A 73 -11.36 -15.55 16.36
CA VAL A 73 -12.33 -14.72 15.62
C VAL A 73 -12.49 -15.18 14.17
N LEU A 74 -11.44 -15.76 13.58
CA LEU A 74 -11.45 -16.27 12.21
C LEU A 74 -11.87 -17.73 12.10
N SER A 75 -12.02 -18.46 13.21
CA SER A 75 -12.32 -19.90 13.22
C SER A 75 -13.53 -20.28 12.35
N PRO A 76 -14.68 -19.57 12.40
CA PRO A 76 -15.82 -19.89 11.54
C PRO A 76 -15.49 -19.78 10.05
N ILE A 77 -14.77 -18.73 9.65
CA ILE A 77 -14.36 -18.51 8.25
C ILE A 77 -13.38 -19.60 7.82
N ILE A 78 -12.41 -19.95 8.67
CA ILE A 78 -11.41 -20.97 8.37
C ILE A 78 -12.09 -22.33 8.17
N ARG A 79 -12.97 -22.73 9.10
CA ARG A 79 -13.62 -24.04 9.07
C ARG A 79 -14.66 -24.18 7.95
N LEU A 80 -15.36 -23.11 7.60
CA LEU A 80 -16.43 -23.14 6.60
C LEU A 80 -15.95 -22.84 5.17
N LEU A 81 -14.89 -22.04 5.01
CA LEU A 81 -14.44 -21.59 3.69
C LEU A 81 -13.03 -22.07 3.35
N VAL A 82 -12.07 -21.96 4.27
CA VAL A 82 -10.65 -22.26 3.97
C VAL A 82 -10.40 -23.77 3.94
N LEU A 83 -10.71 -24.50 5.01
CA LEU A 83 -10.44 -25.94 5.13
C LEU A 83 -11.18 -26.80 4.09
N PRO A 84 -12.43 -26.51 3.68
CA PRO A 84 -13.07 -27.25 2.61
C PRO A 84 -12.49 -26.94 1.23
N ASN A 85 -11.84 -25.78 1.07
CA ASN A 85 -11.34 -25.29 -0.22
C ASN A 85 -9.84 -24.92 -0.17
N VAL A 86 -9.02 -25.73 0.52
CA VAL A 86 -7.60 -25.42 0.78
C VAL A 86 -6.84 -25.12 -0.50
N ALA A 87 -7.04 -25.89 -1.57
CA ALA A 87 -6.35 -25.67 -2.84
C ALA A 87 -6.65 -24.27 -3.42
N ILE A 88 -7.90 -23.82 -3.32
CA ILE A 88 -8.32 -22.48 -3.76
C ILE A 88 -7.70 -21.42 -2.85
N ALA A 89 -7.81 -21.60 -1.53
CA ALA A 89 -7.27 -20.66 -0.56
C ALA A 89 -5.75 -20.50 -0.67
N ALA A 90 -5.01 -21.61 -0.81
CA ALA A 90 -3.58 -21.63 -1.04
C ALA A 90 -3.21 -20.91 -2.34
N THR A 91 -3.94 -21.18 -3.42
CA THR A 91 -3.72 -20.51 -4.72
C THR A 91 -3.97 -19.01 -4.61
N LEU A 92 -5.10 -18.61 -4.00
CA LEU A 92 -5.41 -17.20 -3.76
C LEU A 92 -4.32 -16.53 -2.92
N LEU A 93 -3.81 -17.20 -1.89
CA LEU A 93 -2.73 -16.66 -1.06
C LEU A 93 -1.46 -16.42 -1.87
N LYS A 94 -1.02 -17.38 -2.70
CA LYS A 94 0.14 -17.23 -3.60
C LYS A 94 0.03 -15.99 -4.48
N PHE A 95 -1.08 -15.88 -5.20
CA PHE A 95 -1.31 -14.76 -6.12
C PHE A 95 -1.51 -13.44 -5.39
N THR A 96 -2.16 -13.46 -4.22
CA THR A 96 -2.38 -12.26 -3.42
C THR A 96 -1.07 -11.72 -2.91
N GLU A 97 -0.22 -12.53 -2.28
CA GLU A 97 1.06 -12.03 -1.76
C GLU A 97 1.96 -11.50 -2.87
N LEU A 98 2.14 -12.26 -3.96
CA LEU A 98 2.94 -11.80 -5.09
C LEU A 98 2.36 -10.52 -5.70
N GLY A 99 1.04 -10.46 -5.90
CA GLY A 99 0.35 -9.29 -6.44
C GLY A 99 0.49 -8.06 -5.55
N LEU A 100 0.31 -8.21 -4.24
CA LEU A 100 0.52 -7.15 -3.25
C LEU A 100 1.96 -6.65 -3.28
N GLY A 101 2.93 -7.57 -3.31
CA GLY A 101 4.35 -7.26 -3.39
C GLY A 101 4.67 -6.37 -4.59
N LEU A 102 4.26 -6.80 -5.79
CA LEU A 102 4.49 -6.05 -7.02
C LEU A 102 3.77 -4.70 -7.04
N VAL A 103 2.53 -4.63 -6.58
CA VAL A 103 1.77 -3.38 -6.51
C VAL A 103 2.44 -2.37 -5.57
N LEU A 104 2.88 -2.82 -4.40
CA LEU A 104 3.56 -1.95 -3.42
C LEU A 104 4.90 -1.46 -3.96
N LEU A 105 5.66 -2.31 -4.67
CA LEU A 105 6.90 -1.90 -5.34
C LEU A 105 6.65 -0.85 -6.44
N LEU A 106 5.59 -1.02 -7.23
CA LEU A 106 5.19 -0.03 -8.24
C LEU A 106 4.75 1.29 -7.60
N GLY A 107 3.98 1.24 -6.52
CA GLY A 107 3.60 2.42 -5.73
C GLY A 107 4.83 3.16 -5.19
N ALA A 108 5.76 2.43 -4.56
CA ALA A 108 7.02 2.98 -4.07
C ALA A 108 7.84 3.63 -5.19
N ALA A 109 7.99 2.96 -6.34
CA ALA A 109 8.73 3.47 -7.48
C ALA A 109 8.08 4.73 -8.05
N GLU A 110 6.75 4.82 -8.07
CA GLU A 110 6.03 6.00 -8.54
C GLU A 110 6.25 7.21 -7.62
N VAL A 111 6.16 7.00 -6.31
CA VAL A 111 6.44 8.07 -5.33
C VAL A 111 7.92 8.48 -5.38
N ALA A 112 8.84 7.53 -5.51
CA ALA A 112 10.26 7.80 -5.68
C ALA A 112 10.55 8.56 -6.98
N ARG A 113 9.88 8.24 -8.08
CA ARG A 113 10.03 8.90 -9.38
C ARG A 113 9.78 10.41 -9.28
N ARG A 114 8.80 10.83 -8.48
CA ARG A 114 8.48 12.26 -8.26
C ARG A 114 9.61 13.06 -7.60
N ARG A 115 10.64 12.39 -7.08
CA ARG A 115 11.82 13.02 -6.48
C ARG A 115 12.86 13.45 -7.50
N PHE A 116 12.82 12.91 -8.72
CA PHE A 116 13.74 13.30 -9.79
C PHE A 116 13.30 14.60 -10.46
N SER A 117 14.26 15.35 -11.00
CA SER A 117 13.98 16.57 -11.77
C SER A 117 13.62 16.26 -13.23
N GLY A 118 13.08 17.26 -13.93
CA GLY A 118 12.79 17.17 -15.37
C GLY A 118 11.60 16.27 -15.71
N ARG A 119 11.63 15.65 -16.89
CA ARG A 119 10.51 14.85 -17.43
C ARG A 119 10.19 13.61 -16.57
N LEU A 120 11.19 13.06 -15.88
CA LEU A 120 11.00 11.88 -15.04
C LEU A 120 10.11 12.17 -13.82
N GLY A 121 10.28 13.33 -13.16
CA GLY A 121 9.44 13.73 -12.00
C GLY A 121 8.14 14.46 -12.35
N ALA A 122 7.86 14.65 -13.63
CA ALA A 122 6.65 15.33 -14.09
C ALA A 122 5.38 14.56 -13.68
N GLN A 123 4.27 15.29 -13.54
CA GLN A 123 2.98 14.68 -13.22
C GLN A 123 2.39 13.97 -14.42
N HIS A 124 1.91 12.74 -14.20
CA HIS A 124 1.20 11.95 -15.19
C HIS A 124 -0.26 11.69 -14.75
N GLY A 125 -1.15 11.51 -15.73
CA GLY A 125 -2.57 11.27 -15.48
C GLY A 125 -2.89 9.93 -14.81
N TYR A 126 -1.99 8.94 -14.92
CA TYR A 126 -2.18 7.61 -14.33
C TYR A 126 -1.87 7.55 -12.83
N GLU A 127 -1.39 8.64 -12.22
CA GLU A 127 -0.95 8.61 -10.82
C GLU A 127 -2.09 8.44 -9.83
N ALA A 128 -3.27 8.98 -10.13
CA ALA A 128 -4.45 8.78 -9.29
C ALA A 128 -4.84 7.30 -9.18
N PRO A 129 -5.06 6.55 -10.28
CA PRO A 129 -5.37 5.13 -10.16
C PRO A 129 -4.22 4.31 -9.54
N VAL A 130 -2.95 4.65 -9.78
CA VAL A 130 -1.82 3.99 -9.11
C VAL A 130 -1.87 4.19 -7.59
N ALA A 131 -2.14 5.42 -7.14
CA ALA A 131 -2.30 5.72 -5.71
C ALA A 131 -3.45 4.92 -5.07
N LEU A 132 -4.59 4.81 -5.77
CA LEU A 132 -5.72 4.01 -5.27
C LEU A 132 -5.36 2.53 -5.15
N VAL A 133 -4.71 1.96 -6.16
CA VAL A 133 -4.32 0.55 -6.16
C VAL A 133 -3.25 0.26 -5.10
N ALA A 134 -2.28 1.16 -4.91
CA ALA A 134 -1.30 1.08 -3.83
C ALA A 134 -1.95 1.20 -2.45
N ALA A 135 -2.97 2.06 -2.31
CA ALA A 135 -3.71 2.19 -1.06
C ALA A 135 -4.44 0.90 -0.68
N LEU A 136 -5.14 0.30 -1.65
CA LEU A 136 -5.81 -0.99 -1.48
C LEU A 136 -4.81 -2.09 -1.13
N ALA A 137 -3.65 -2.11 -1.77
CA ALA A 137 -2.60 -3.07 -1.46
C ALA A 137 -2.03 -2.91 -0.04
N GLY A 138 -1.85 -1.67 0.43
CA GLY A 138 -1.43 -1.42 1.82
C GLY A 138 -2.43 -1.97 2.83
N PHE A 139 -3.73 -1.72 2.65
CA PHE A 139 -4.76 -2.26 3.53
C PHE A 139 -4.88 -3.78 3.44
N ALA A 140 -4.78 -4.35 2.23
CA ALA A 140 -4.82 -5.79 2.04
C ALA A 140 -3.62 -6.48 2.67
N ALA A 141 -2.41 -5.92 2.55
CA ALA A 141 -1.21 -6.43 3.22
C ALA A 141 -1.37 -6.42 4.75
N ALA A 142 -1.92 -5.33 5.32
CA ALA A 142 -2.23 -5.26 6.74
C ALA A 142 -3.28 -6.30 7.17
N GLY A 143 -4.34 -6.47 6.38
CA GLY A 143 -5.39 -7.46 6.64
C GLY A 143 -4.87 -8.89 6.58
N LEU A 144 -4.02 -9.21 5.60
CA LEU A 144 -3.40 -10.51 5.43
C LEU A 144 -2.46 -10.82 6.60
N ALA A 145 -1.55 -9.91 6.95
CA ALA A 145 -0.66 -10.07 8.09
C ALA A 145 -1.44 -10.24 9.41
N LEU A 146 -2.48 -9.43 9.64
CA LEU A 146 -3.34 -9.58 10.81
C LEU A 146 -4.07 -10.93 10.82
N SER A 147 -4.52 -11.41 9.66
CA SER A 147 -5.23 -12.69 9.58
C SER A 147 -4.32 -13.88 9.90
N ILE A 148 -3.06 -13.85 9.46
CA ILE A 148 -2.05 -14.86 9.80
C ILE A 148 -1.75 -14.80 11.31
N PHE A 149 -1.52 -13.59 11.85
CA PHE A 149 -1.26 -13.42 13.28
C PHE A 149 -2.39 -14.00 14.16
N LEU A 150 -3.65 -13.72 13.80
CA LEU A 150 -4.82 -14.27 14.51
C LEU A 150 -4.96 -15.78 14.31
N LEU A 151 -4.65 -16.28 13.11
CA LEU A 151 -4.66 -17.72 12.82
C LEU A 151 -3.64 -18.47 13.68
N GLU A 152 -2.44 -17.92 13.87
CA GLU A 152 -1.40 -18.51 14.72
C GLU A 152 -1.71 -18.43 16.23
N GLY A 153 -2.86 -17.86 16.62
CA GLY A 153 -3.25 -17.70 18.02
C GLY A 153 -2.68 -16.43 18.67
N GLY A 154 -2.20 -15.49 17.85
CA GLY A 154 -1.75 -14.19 18.29
C GLY A 154 -2.86 -13.42 19.02
N VAL A 155 -2.47 -12.77 20.11
CA VAL A 155 -3.35 -11.90 20.92
C VAL A 155 -2.87 -10.47 20.78
N LEU A 156 -3.82 -9.53 20.67
CA LEU A 156 -3.49 -8.12 20.59
C LEU A 156 -2.66 -7.67 21.81
N PRO A 157 -1.73 -6.71 21.64
CA PRO A 157 -0.93 -6.18 22.74
C PRO A 157 -1.81 -5.75 23.91
N ALA A 158 -1.54 -6.32 25.08
CA ALA A 158 -2.26 -6.04 26.32
C ALA A 158 -1.27 -5.86 27.46
N ILE A 159 -1.63 -5.02 28.43
CA ILE A 159 -0.84 -4.80 29.64
C ILE A 159 -1.06 -6.00 30.55
N VAL A 160 -0.03 -6.85 30.71
CA VAL A 160 -0.07 -8.04 31.57
C VAL A 160 1.11 -8.02 32.53
N SER A 161 0.82 -8.07 33.83
CA SER A 161 1.84 -8.26 34.88
C SER A 161 2.48 -9.64 34.72
N GLY A 162 3.78 -9.68 34.39
CA GLY A 162 4.53 -10.92 34.18
C GLY A 162 5.25 -11.04 32.82
N ARG A 163 5.03 -10.10 31.89
CA ARG A 163 5.67 -10.07 30.56
C ARG A 163 6.85 -9.10 30.42
N ALA A 164 7.54 -8.80 31.53
CA ALA A 164 8.56 -7.74 31.58
C ALA A 164 9.79 -7.95 30.67
N PHE A 165 10.09 -9.20 30.30
CA PHE A 165 11.25 -9.54 29.46
C PHE A 165 10.87 -10.05 28.05
N THR A 166 9.59 -9.94 27.68
CA THR A 166 9.09 -10.33 26.35
C THR A 166 8.70 -9.09 25.56
N SER A 167 8.83 -9.12 24.23
CA SER A 167 8.35 -8.01 23.40
C SER A 167 6.84 -7.82 23.60
N ALA A 168 6.42 -6.57 23.81
CA ALA A 168 5.01 -6.22 23.94
C ALA A 168 4.26 -6.33 22.59
N ILE A 169 4.99 -6.17 21.48
CA ILE A 169 4.46 -6.23 20.11
C ILE A 169 5.32 -7.23 19.33
N PRO A 170 4.75 -8.35 18.87
CA PRO A 170 5.42 -9.26 17.94
C PRO A 170 5.86 -8.51 16.69
N VAL A 171 7.07 -8.77 16.18
CA VAL A 171 7.64 -8.01 15.05
C VAL A 171 6.80 -8.19 13.79
N GLU A 172 6.19 -9.36 13.64
CA GLU A 172 5.29 -9.73 12.55
C GLU A 172 4.03 -8.84 12.56
N LEU A 173 3.59 -8.42 13.75
CA LEU A 173 2.45 -7.52 13.91
C LEU A 173 2.77 -6.08 13.45
N LEU A 174 4.04 -5.71 13.28
CA LEU A 174 4.42 -4.39 12.75
C LEU A 174 4.03 -4.20 11.28
N ILE A 175 3.83 -5.27 10.52
CA ILE A 175 3.34 -5.19 9.13
C ILE A 175 1.95 -4.54 9.10
N VAL A 176 1.12 -4.76 10.12
CA VAL A 176 -0.24 -4.23 10.19
C VAL A 176 -0.26 -2.69 10.21
N PRO A 177 0.35 -1.99 11.19
CA PRO A 177 0.37 -0.52 11.17
C PRO A 177 1.12 0.04 9.97
N PHE A 178 2.15 -0.64 9.45
CA PHE A 178 2.84 -0.20 8.22
C PHE A 178 1.94 -0.27 7.00
N GLY A 179 1.22 -1.37 6.78
CA GLY A 179 0.26 -1.50 5.68
C GLY A 179 -0.88 -0.49 5.79
N VAL A 180 -1.41 -0.25 7.00
CA VAL A 180 -2.41 0.79 7.26
C VAL A 180 -1.86 2.19 6.95
N ALA A 181 -0.65 2.51 7.38
CA ALA A 181 -0.02 3.81 7.11
C ALA A 181 0.15 4.05 5.61
N VAL A 182 0.65 3.04 4.88
CA VAL A 182 0.74 3.08 3.40
C VAL A 182 -0.64 3.30 2.79
N GLY A 183 -1.62 2.48 3.18
CA GLY A 183 -3.01 2.58 2.71
C GLY A 183 -3.60 3.97 2.90
N TRP A 184 -3.40 4.55 4.08
CA TRP A 184 -3.89 5.86 4.45
C TRP A 184 -3.24 6.99 3.65
N ILE A 185 -1.90 6.97 3.52
CA ILE A 185 -1.15 8.00 2.81
C ILE A 185 -1.46 7.98 1.31
N GLU A 186 -1.47 6.79 0.68
CA GLU A 186 -1.79 6.64 -0.74
C GLU A 186 -3.25 6.97 -1.04
N LEU A 187 -4.18 6.66 -0.14
CA LEU A 187 -5.58 7.08 -0.28
C LEU A 187 -5.68 8.61 -0.26
N GLY A 188 -5.00 9.27 0.69
CA GLY A 188 -4.91 10.73 0.72
C GLY A 188 -4.36 11.31 -0.59
N ARG A 189 -3.32 10.68 -1.14
CA ARG A 189 -2.72 11.05 -2.43
C ARG A 189 -3.72 10.89 -3.59
N PHE A 190 -4.44 9.78 -3.65
CA PHE A 190 -5.50 9.57 -4.65
C PHE A 190 -6.58 10.66 -4.59
N LEU A 191 -7.05 11.00 -3.38
CA LEU A 191 -8.09 12.02 -3.18
C LEU A 191 -7.66 13.41 -3.66
N VAL A 192 -6.36 13.71 -3.60
CA VAL A 192 -5.78 14.95 -4.14
C VAL A 192 -5.66 14.87 -5.66
N LEU A 193 -5.12 13.78 -6.20
CA LEU A 193 -4.84 13.62 -7.63
C LEU A 193 -6.09 13.43 -8.50
N ARG A 194 -7.21 12.96 -7.94
CA ARG A 194 -8.46 12.77 -8.70
C ARG A 194 -9.18 14.08 -9.05
N LYS A 195 -8.82 15.20 -8.43
CA LYS A 195 -9.44 16.50 -8.74
C LYS A 195 -8.88 17.01 -10.07
N PRO A 196 -9.72 17.37 -11.05
CA PRO A 196 -9.22 18.00 -12.26
C PRO A 196 -8.52 19.33 -11.89
N PRO A 197 -7.42 19.69 -12.57
CA PRO A 197 -6.85 21.02 -12.41
C PRO A 197 -7.94 22.05 -12.72
N ASN A 198 -8.21 22.95 -11.77
CA ASN A 198 -9.33 23.88 -11.81
C ASN A 198 -9.58 24.45 -13.22
N ALA A 199 -10.77 24.18 -13.77
CA ALA A 199 -11.33 24.82 -14.96
C ALA A 199 -11.72 26.29 -14.69
N SER A 200 -10.98 27.01 -13.84
CA SER A 200 -11.32 28.35 -13.37
C SER A 200 -10.72 29.46 -14.23
N LEU A 201 -10.54 29.25 -15.54
CA LEU A 201 -9.99 30.25 -16.46
C LEU A 201 -10.80 30.44 -17.75
N ILE A 202 -12.04 29.94 -17.85
CA ILE A 202 -12.88 30.13 -19.05
C ILE A 202 -14.03 31.13 -18.83
N GLU A 203 -14.33 31.55 -17.60
CA GLU A 203 -15.47 32.47 -17.33
C GLU A 203 -15.13 33.97 -17.29
N THR A 204 -13.98 34.41 -17.80
CA THR A 204 -13.61 35.85 -17.79
C THR A 204 -13.54 36.54 -19.15
N GLU A 205 -14.05 35.92 -20.22
CA GLU A 205 -14.28 36.61 -21.49
C GLU A 205 -15.63 36.23 -22.11
N LEU A 206 -16.70 36.78 -21.56
CA LEU A 206 -17.93 37.12 -22.30
C LEU A 206 -18.40 38.51 -21.85
#